data_AF-T1B2X5-F1
#
_entry.id   AF-T1B2X5-F1
#
_cell.length_a   1.000
_cell.length_b   1.000
_cell.length_c   1.000
_cell.angle_alpha   90.00
_cell.angle_beta   90.00
_cell.angle_gamma   90.00
#
_symmetry.space_group_name_H-M   'P 1'
#
loop_
_entity.id
_entity.type
_entity.pdbx_description
1 polymer ?
#
loop_
_entity_poly.entity_id
_entity_poly.type
_entity_poly.pdbx_seq_one_letter_code
_entity_poly.pdbx_strand_id
1 'polypeptide(L)' 'MVPGLIPSAPEPLCARHRLDDFDSGATSLDDWLRRRAMRNQTSGATRTFASCDGDRVIAYY' A
#
# COMPACT_ATOMS: atom_id res chain seq x y z
N MET A 1 -7.48 24.16 -9.39
CA MET A 1 -6.25 23.83 -8.63
C MET A 1 -6.56 22.58 -7.83
N VAL A 2 -6.19 21.41 -8.33
CA VAL A 2 -6.28 20.17 -7.54
C VAL A 2 -5.24 20.31 -6.41
N PRO A 3 -5.61 20.17 -5.12
CA PRO A 3 -4.60 20.07 -4.08
C PRO A 3 -3.68 18.93 -4.48
N GLY A 4 -2.38 19.22 -4.63
CA GLY A 4 -1.40 18.18 -4.94
C GLY A 4 -1.51 17.11 -3.87
N LEU A 5 -1.76 15.87 -4.29
CA LEU A 5 -1.67 14.70 -3.43
C LEU A 5 -0.31 14.81 -2.71
N ILE A 6 -0.31 15.03 -1.40
CA ILE A 6 0.93 14.97 -0.60
C ILE A 6 0.95 13.57 0.00
N PRO A 7 1.57 12.59 -0.68
CA PRO A 7 1.82 11.28 -0.09
C PRO A 7 2.45 11.45 1.29
N SER A 8 1.92 10.75 2.28
CA SER A 8 2.62 10.57 3.55
C SER A 8 3.97 9.89 3.30
N ALA A 9 4.95 10.15 4.16
CA ALA A 9 6.22 9.44 4.09
C ALA A 9 5.98 7.91 4.11
N PRO A 10 6.78 7.12 3.37
CA PRO A 10 6.57 5.68 3.33
C PRO A 10 6.67 5.06 4.72
N GLU A 11 5.66 4.30 5.08
CA GLU A 11 5.57 3.66 6.38
C GLU A 11 5.29 2.16 6.24
N PRO A 12 5.68 1.34 7.23
CA PRO A 12 5.46 -0.10 7.18
C PRO A 12 3.99 -0.44 6.96
N LEU A 13 3.71 -1.36 6.05
CA LEU A 13 2.35 -1.80 5.78
C LEU A 13 1.71 -2.35 7.07
N CYS A 14 0.51 -1.86 7.40
CA CYS A 14 -0.23 -2.32 8.58
C CYS A 14 -1.73 -2.37 8.31
N ALA A 15 -2.49 -2.95 9.24
CA ALA A 15 -3.91 -3.23 9.06
C ALA A 15 -4.82 -1.99 8.90
N ARG A 16 -4.32 -0.76 9.19
CA ARG A 16 -5.08 0.48 8.95
C ARG A 16 -5.11 0.86 7.47
N HIS A 17 -4.15 0.39 6.67
CA HIS A 17 -4.03 0.75 5.27
C HIS A 17 -5.14 0.11 4.44
N ARG A 18 -5.84 0.93 3.66
CA ARG A 18 -6.92 0.51 2.77
C ARG A 18 -6.35 0.21 1.39
N LEU A 19 -6.54 -1.04 0.95
CA LEU A 19 -5.99 -1.59 -0.29
C LEU A 19 -7.09 -1.90 -1.33
N ASP A 20 -8.36 -1.81 -0.97
CA ASP A 20 -9.49 -2.23 -1.80
C ASP A 20 -9.61 -1.45 -3.12
N ASP A 21 -9.22 -0.17 -3.09
CA ASP A 21 -9.25 0.76 -4.23
C ASP A 21 -7.85 1.05 -4.79
N PHE A 22 -6.85 0.21 -4.47
CA PHE A 22 -5.49 0.35 -5.00
C PHE A 22 -5.40 -0.20 -6.43
N ASP A 23 -4.94 0.61 -7.36
CA ASP A 23 -4.75 0.25 -8.77
C ASP A 23 -3.41 0.83 -9.24
N SER A 24 -2.44 -0.06 -9.49
CA SER A 24 -1.14 0.31 -10.07
C SER A 24 -1.09 0.20 -11.60
N GLY A 25 -2.19 -0.22 -12.24
CA GLY A 25 -2.25 -0.64 -13.64
C GLY A 25 -1.73 -2.06 -13.88
N ALA A 26 -1.29 -2.76 -12.83
CA ALA A 26 -0.78 -4.12 -12.89
C ALA A 26 -1.57 -5.04 -11.93
N THR A 27 -2.63 -5.67 -12.43
CA THR A 27 -3.55 -6.49 -11.61
C THR A 27 -2.86 -7.56 -10.76
N SER A 28 -1.80 -8.20 -11.28
CA SER A 28 -1.04 -9.21 -10.54
C SER A 28 -0.32 -8.64 -9.30
N LEU A 29 0.16 -7.41 -9.40
CA LEU A 29 0.78 -6.67 -8.31
C LEU A 29 -0.26 -6.21 -7.29
N ASP A 30 -1.40 -5.71 -7.77
CA ASP A 30 -2.51 -5.28 -6.90
C ASP A 30 -3.08 -6.46 -6.10
N ASP A 31 -3.28 -7.62 -6.75
CA ASP A 31 -3.72 -8.85 -6.09
C ASP A 31 -2.69 -9.35 -5.07
N TRP A 32 -1.40 -9.26 -5.39
CA TRP A 32 -0.34 -9.61 -4.46
C TRP A 32 -0.38 -8.70 -3.22
N LEU A 33 -0.51 -7.38 -3.42
CA LEU A 33 -0.57 -6.42 -2.32
C LEU A 33 -1.75 -6.71 -1.40
N ARG A 34 -2.95 -6.92 -1.97
CA ARG A 34 -4.19 -7.18 -1.21
C ARG A 34 -4.18 -8.52 -0.47
N ARG A 35 -3.58 -9.57 -1.04
CA ARG A 35 -3.70 -10.94 -0.50
C ARG A 35 -2.48 -11.45 0.24
N ARG A 36 -1.29 -10.92 -0.06
CA ARG A 36 0.00 -11.46 0.40
C ARG A 36 0.82 -10.47 1.22
N ALA A 37 0.81 -9.18 0.89
CA ALA A 37 1.73 -8.22 1.52
C ALA A 37 1.58 -8.16 3.05
N MET A 38 0.35 -8.09 3.58
CA MET A 38 0.13 -8.10 5.04
C MET A 38 0.61 -9.39 5.72
N ARG A 39 0.42 -10.54 5.06
CA ARG A 39 0.86 -11.83 5.59
C ARG A 39 2.39 -11.91 5.59
N ASN A 40 3.03 -11.46 4.53
CA ASN A 40 4.49 -11.42 4.40
C ASN A 40 5.14 -10.43 5.38
N GLN A 41 4.49 -9.28 5.62
CA GLN A 41 4.89 -8.31 6.62
C GLN A 41 4.86 -8.93 8.03
N THR A 42 3.76 -9.62 8.35
CA THR A 42 3.57 -10.24 9.67
C THR A 42 4.52 -11.42 9.90
N SER A 43 4.79 -12.22 8.87
CA SER A 43 5.73 -13.35 8.97
C SER A 43 7.20 -12.95 8.89
N GLY A 44 7.50 -11.69 8.54
CA GLY A 44 8.87 -11.21 8.30
C GLY A 44 9.49 -11.70 7.00
N ALA A 45 8.72 -12.34 6.11
CA ALA A 45 9.21 -12.82 4.82
C ALA A 45 9.56 -11.67 3.85
N THR A 46 8.84 -10.56 3.94
CA THR A 46 9.09 -9.36 3.14
C THR A 46 8.67 -8.14 3.94
N ARG A 47 9.44 -7.05 3.84
CA ARG A 47 9.03 -5.75 4.36
C ARG A 47 8.44 -4.93 3.23
N THR A 48 7.19 -4.56 3.35
CA THR A 48 6.49 -3.69 2.40
C THR A 48 6.28 -2.34 3.05
N PHE A 49 6.68 -1.28 2.35
CA PHE A 49 6.41 0.09 2.74
C PHE A 49 5.33 0.66 1.83
N ALA A 50 4.38 1.38 2.40
CA ALA A 50 3.30 2.01 1.68
C ALA A 50 3.32 3.52 1.94
N SER A 51 3.02 4.29 0.90
CA SER A 51 2.76 5.72 1.01
C SER A 51 1.25 5.94 0.82
N CYS A 52 0.68 6.76 1.70
CA CYS A 52 -0.76 6.87 1.86
C CYS A 52 -1.24 8.31 1.77
N ASP A 53 -2.42 8.48 1.18
CA ASP A 53 -3.25 9.68 1.32
C ASP A 53 -4.35 9.37 2.34
N GLY A 54 -4.19 9.86 3.57
CA GLY A 54 -4.93 9.34 4.73
C GLY A 54 -4.63 7.84 4.94
N ASP A 55 -5.68 7.02 4.99
CA ASP A 55 -5.54 5.56 5.10
C ASP A 55 -5.43 4.86 3.73
N ARG A 56 -5.62 5.57 2.62
CA ARG A 56 -5.63 4.97 1.28
C ARG A 56 -4.21 4.84 0.78
N VAL A 57 -3.80 3.61 0.43
CA VAL A 57 -2.49 3.39 -0.21
C VAL A 57 -2.51 3.94 -1.62
N ILE A 58 -1.47 4.70 -1.97
CA ILE A 58 -1.29 5.26 -3.32
C ILE A 58 0.00 4.79 -3.98
N ALA A 59 0.96 4.28 -3.21
CA ALA A 59 2.19 3.66 -3.70
C ALA A 59 2.74 2.66 -2.68
N TYR A 60 3.53 1.69 -3.13
CA TYR A 60 4.24 0.76 -2.26
C TYR A 60 5.58 0.31 -2.87
N TYR A 61 6.49 -0.17 -2.04
CA TYR A 61 7.74 -0.83 -2.44
C TYR A 61 8.19 -1.90 -1.44
#